data_AF-A0A0C3G154-F1
#
_entry.id   AF-A0A0C3G154-F1
#
_cell.length_a   1.000
_cell.length_b   1.000
_cell.length_c   1.000
_cell.angle_alpha   90.00
_cell.angle_beta   90.00
_cell.angle_gamma   90.00
#
_symmetry.space_group_name_H-M   'P 1'
#
loop_
_entity.id
_entity.type
_entity.pdbx_description
1 polymer ?
#
loop_
_entity_poly.entity_id
_entity_poly.type
_entity_poly.pdbx_seq_one_letter_code
_entity_poly.pdbx_strand_id
1 'polypeptide(L)'
;MIDALDIYDLMQVEAVLFKIPRSYFENVDTFRKIYLFGPDGEEVSDGYTDQQPLRLDGVDAAEFRCLLKVMIREDSEGDMSWTEWTSVLKLSQMWEMKPIYDLAIRKVTARIQNSDEWIAALKISTQLRIRDFREIAI
;
A
#
# COMPACT_ATOMS: atom_id res chain seq x y z
N MET A 1 30.83 8.07 -11.90
CA MET A 1 29.85 8.44 -10.87
C MET A 1 28.88 7.27 -10.82
N ILE A 2 29.17 6.34 -9.93
CA ILE A 2 28.41 5.10 -9.78
C ILE A 2 27.31 5.46 -8.79
N ASP A 3 26.09 5.71 -9.28
CA ASP A 3 24.95 5.99 -8.43
C ASP A 3 24.74 4.79 -7.50
N ALA A 4 24.40 5.09 -6.23
CA ALA A 4 24.21 4.12 -5.17
C ALA A 4 23.39 2.93 -5.70
N LEU A 5 23.87 1.69 -5.47
CA LEU A 5 23.12 0.49 -5.81
C LEU A 5 21.67 0.68 -5.36
N ASP A 6 20.72 0.64 -6.30
CA ASP A 6 19.30 0.53 -5.95
C ASP A 6 19.15 -0.71 -5.06
N ILE A 7 19.03 -0.51 -3.75
CA ILE A 7 18.77 -1.60 -2.83
C ILE A 7 17.30 -1.97 -3.04
N TYR A 8 17.07 -3.21 -3.42
CA TYR A 8 15.73 -3.75 -3.59
C TYR A 8 15.35 -4.59 -2.37
N ASP A 9 14.09 -4.51 -1.99
CA ASP A 9 13.48 -5.47 -1.07
C ASP A 9 12.69 -6.50 -1.87
N LEU A 10 12.80 -7.76 -1.44
CA LEU A 10 12.06 -8.90 -1.93
C LEU A 10 10.91 -9.17 -0.95
N MET A 11 9.70 -8.82 -1.35
CA MET A 11 8.49 -8.95 -0.55
C MET A 11 7.64 -10.11 -1.05
N GLN A 12 7.37 -11.08 -0.18
CA GLN A 12 6.49 -12.21 -0.48
C GLN A 12 5.07 -11.89 -0.01
N VAL A 13 4.13 -11.84 -0.94
CA VAL A 13 2.69 -11.69 -0.69
C VAL A 13 1.97 -12.89 -1.28
N GLU A 14 1.35 -13.70 -0.43
CA GLU A 14 0.81 -15.00 -0.80
C GLU A 14 1.87 -15.87 -1.53
N ALA A 15 1.56 -16.31 -2.75
CA ALA A 15 2.46 -17.10 -3.59
C ALA A 15 3.29 -16.24 -4.58
N VAL A 16 3.27 -14.91 -4.44
CA VAL A 16 3.93 -13.98 -5.37
C VAL A 16 5.10 -13.27 -4.69
N LEU A 17 6.26 -13.27 -5.36
CA LEU A 17 7.44 -12.54 -4.93
C LEU A 17 7.55 -11.22 -5.71
N PHE A 18 7.60 -10.11 -5.00
CA PHE A 18 7.73 -8.76 -5.55
C PHE A 18 9.13 -8.24 -5.28
N LYS A 19 9.78 -7.71 -6.33
CA LYS A 19 11.07 -7.01 -6.22
C LYS A 19 10.82 -5.51 -6.36
N ILE A 20 11.07 -4.75 -5.30
CA ILE A 20 10.68 -3.33 -5.21
C ILE A 20 11.87 -2.50 -4.71
N PRO A 21 12.15 -1.31 -5.30
CA PRO A 21 13.14 -0.40 -4.72
C PRO A 21 12.79 -0.03 -3.28
N ARG A 22 13.77 -0.15 -2.37
CA ARG A 22 13.59 0.12 -0.94
C ARG A 22 13.09 1.53 -0.66
N SER A 23 13.49 2.50 -1.50
CA SER A 23 13.13 3.92 -1.36
C SER A 23 11.62 4.16 -1.26
N TYR A 24 10.79 3.27 -1.81
CA TYR A 24 9.33 3.36 -1.70
C TYR A 24 8.79 3.02 -0.30
N PHE A 25 9.47 2.19 0.47
CA PHE A 25 9.00 1.68 1.77
C PHE A 25 9.84 2.14 2.96
N GLU A 26 11.04 2.70 2.75
CA GLU A 26 11.93 3.16 3.82
C GLU A 26 11.29 4.17 4.79
N ASN A 27 10.42 5.03 4.27
CA ASN A 27 9.76 6.09 5.02
C ASN A 27 8.42 5.66 5.64
N VAL A 28 8.00 4.42 5.39
CA VAL A 28 6.76 3.87 5.92
C VAL A 28 7.03 3.29 7.30
N ASP A 29 6.34 3.80 8.32
CA ASP A 29 6.64 3.50 9.73
C ASP A 29 6.61 2.01 10.06
N THR A 30 5.68 1.26 9.47
CA THR A 30 5.58 -0.20 9.63
C THR A 30 6.85 -0.92 9.17
N PHE A 31 7.49 -0.43 8.12
CA PHE A 31 8.67 -1.04 7.51
C PHE A 31 9.97 -0.46 8.04
N ARG A 32 9.96 0.74 8.63
CA ARG A 32 11.15 1.40 9.18
C ARG A 32 11.96 0.49 10.10
N LYS A 33 11.29 -0.28 10.98
CA LYS A 33 11.96 -1.19 11.93
C LYS A 33 12.75 -2.31 11.26
N ILE A 34 12.36 -2.72 10.05
CA ILE A 34 13.03 -3.75 9.26
C ILE A 34 14.38 -3.23 8.76
N TYR A 35 14.44 -1.95 8.41
CA TYR A 35 15.65 -1.31 7.89
C TYR A 35 16.65 -0.87 8.98
N LEU A 36 16.27 -0.91 10.26
CA LEU A 36 17.17 -0.52 11.36
C LEU A 36 18.30 -1.54 11.61
N PHE A 37 18.26 -2.73 11.00
CA PHE A 37 19.12 -3.87 11.38
C PHE A 37 19.99 -4.49 10.25
N GLY A 38 20.51 -3.72 9.28
CA GLY A 38 21.58 -4.25 8.39
C GLY A 38 22.39 -3.14 7.72
N PRO A 39 23.69 -3.34 7.35
CA PRO A 39 24.28 -4.55 6.77
C PRO A 39 25.50 -5.19 7.49
N ASP A 40 25.99 -4.71 8.63
CA ASP A 40 27.14 -5.34 9.33
C ASP A 40 27.04 -5.22 10.86
N GLY A 41 26.09 -5.94 11.44
CA GLY A 41 26.01 -6.06 12.90
C GLY A 41 24.96 -7.03 13.45
N GLU A 42 24.38 -7.82 12.55
CA GLU A 42 23.60 -9.05 12.74
C GLU A 42 22.43 -9.09 13.76
N GLU A 43 21.22 -9.17 13.20
CA GLU A 43 20.48 -10.45 13.09
C GLU A 43 19.82 -10.45 11.70
N VAL A 44 19.80 -11.60 11.01
CA VAL A 44 19.51 -11.74 9.57
C VAL A 44 18.19 -11.08 9.18
N SER A 45 18.27 -9.97 8.44
CA SER A 45 17.09 -9.21 8.00
C SER A 45 16.34 -9.93 6.88
N ASP A 46 15.05 -10.18 7.09
CA ASP A 46 14.12 -10.56 6.03
C ASP A 46 14.11 -9.51 4.90
N GLY A 47 13.92 -9.95 3.66
CA GLY A 47 13.71 -9.10 2.48
C GLY A 47 14.92 -8.89 1.56
N TYR A 48 16.12 -9.37 1.89
CA TYR A 48 17.31 -9.15 1.07
C TYR A 48 17.60 -10.27 0.05
N THR A 49 17.06 -11.47 0.25
CA THR A 49 17.31 -12.62 -0.64
C THR A 49 16.01 -13.35 -0.97
N ASP A 50 15.98 -14.04 -2.12
CA ASP A 50 14.82 -14.85 -2.52
C ASP A 50 14.54 -15.99 -1.52
N GLN A 51 15.55 -16.42 -0.76
CA GLN A 51 15.42 -17.48 0.24
C GLN A 51 14.87 -16.97 1.58
N GLN A 52 14.93 -15.67 1.82
CA GLN A 52 14.41 -15.02 3.02
C GLN A 52 13.73 -13.70 2.65
N PRO A 53 12.61 -13.75 1.90
CA PRO A 53 11.87 -12.54 1.55
C PRO A 53 11.10 -12.02 2.76
N LEU A 54 10.77 -10.74 2.74
CA LEU A 54 9.90 -10.13 3.72
C LEU A 54 8.46 -10.59 3.46
N ARG A 55 7.93 -11.44 4.32
CA ARG A 55 6.58 -11.98 4.19
C ARG A 55 5.54 -10.99 4.70
N LEU A 56 4.54 -10.69 3.87
CA LEU A 56 3.40 -9.83 4.21
C LEU A 56 2.15 -10.70 4.38
N ASP A 57 1.96 -11.21 5.59
CA ASP A 57 0.79 -12.03 5.92
C ASP A 57 -0.49 -11.19 5.99
N GLY A 58 -1.61 -11.76 5.52
CA GLY A 58 -2.93 -11.10 5.54
C GLY A 58 -3.14 -10.04 4.44
N VAL A 59 -2.22 -9.97 3.47
CA VAL A 59 -2.32 -9.08 2.30
C VAL A 59 -2.58 -9.91 1.05
N ASP A 60 -3.56 -9.49 0.25
CA ASP A 60 -3.84 -10.09 -1.06
C ASP A 60 -2.89 -9.53 -2.12
N ALA A 61 -2.37 -10.39 -3.01
CA ALA A 61 -1.38 -9.99 -4.01
C ALA A 61 -1.95 -9.00 -5.05
N ALA A 62 -3.24 -9.06 -5.36
CA ALA A 62 -3.89 -8.10 -6.26
C ALA A 62 -4.10 -6.74 -5.57
N GLU A 63 -4.48 -6.74 -4.29
CA GLU A 63 -4.54 -5.51 -3.49
C GLU A 63 -3.17 -4.82 -3.42
N PHE A 64 -2.11 -5.59 -3.18
CA PHE A 64 -0.74 -5.07 -3.13
C PHE A 64 -0.29 -4.48 -4.46
N ARG A 65 -0.60 -5.12 -5.59
CA ARG A 65 -0.36 -4.56 -6.94
C ARG A 65 -1.04 -3.21 -7.13
N CYS A 66 -2.25 -3.02 -6.61
CA CYS A 66 -2.96 -1.74 -6.70
C CYS A 66 -2.21 -0.64 -5.94
N LEU A 67 -1.70 -0.93 -4.74
CA LEU A 67 -0.89 0.02 -4.00
C LEU A 67 0.41 0.37 -4.75
N LEU A 68 1.12 -0.63 -5.28
CA LEU A 68 2.35 -0.39 -6.04
C LEU A 68 2.12 0.44 -7.30
N LYS A 69 0.98 0.29 -7.98
CA LYS A 69 0.63 1.16 -9.11
C LYS A 69 0.66 2.64 -8.70
N VAL A 70 0.05 2.98 -7.56
CA VAL A 70 0.00 4.36 -7.05
C VAL A 70 1.37 4.84 -6.57
N MET A 71 2.15 3.98 -5.90
CA MET A 71 3.47 4.37 -5.36
C MET A 71 4.53 4.56 -6.45
N ILE A 72 4.48 3.77 -7.52
CA ILE A 72 5.54 3.72 -8.54
C ILE A 72 5.19 4.53 -9.79
N ARG A 73 3.90 4.67 -10.12
CA ARG A 73 3.45 5.31 -11.36
C ARG A 73 2.69 6.60 -11.07
N GLU A 74 3.33 7.75 -11.33
CA GLU A 74 2.74 9.08 -11.17
C GLU A 74 1.52 9.34 -12.07
N ASP A 75 1.37 8.59 -13.18
CA ASP A 75 0.30 8.77 -14.18
C ASP A 75 -0.91 7.83 -13.99
N SER A 76 -0.88 6.94 -12.99
CA SER A 76 -1.89 5.88 -12.81
C SER A 76 -3.20 6.35 -12.18
N GLU A 77 -3.29 7.61 -11.75
CA GLU A 77 -4.45 8.13 -11.03
C GLU A 77 -5.76 8.14 -11.85
N GLY A 78 -5.66 8.16 -13.19
CA GLY A 78 -6.80 8.23 -14.10
C GLY A 78 -7.48 6.90 -14.41
N ASP A 79 -6.75 5.78 -14.34
CA ASP A 79 -7.18 4.50 -14.93
C ASP A 79 -7.62 3.44 -13.93
N MET A 80 -7.53 3.71 -12.62
CA MET A 80 -7.88 2.73 -11.59
C MET A 80 -9.39 2.70 -11.31
N SER A 81 -9.95 1.49 -11.27
CA SER A 81 -11.35 1.20 -10.93
C SER A 81 -11.66 1.49 -9.45
N TRP A 82 -12.95 1.49 -9.09
CA TRP A 82 -13.37 1.76 -7.72
C TRP A 82 -12.79 0.71 -6.76
N THR A 83 -12.88 -0.56 -7.13
CA THR A 83 -12.32 -1.67 -6.35
C THR A 83 -10.82 -1.52 -6.14
N GLU A 84 -10.06 -1.14 -7.18
CA GLU A 84 -8.62 -0.91 -7.04
C GLU A 84 -8.30 0.22 -6.06
N TRP A 85 -9.02 1.35 -6.11
CA TRP A 85 -8.85 2.43 -5.15
C TRP A 85 -9.21 2.01 -3.72
N THR A 86 -10.16 1.11 -3.54
CA THR A 86 -10.51 0.60 -2.21
C THR A 86 -9.43 -0.33 -1.64
N SER A 87 -8.74 -1.10 -2.49
CA SER A 87 -7.55 -1.86 -2.10
C SER A 87 -6.42 -0.93 -1.65
N VAL A 88 -6.17 0.16 -2.39
CA VAL A 88 -5.18 1.18 -2.00
C VAL A 88 -5.55 1.82 -0.66
N LEU A 89 -6.82 2.18 -0.46
CA LEU A 89 -7.31 2.76 0.79
C LEU A 89 -7.09 1.83 1.98
N LYS A 90 -7.43 0.54 1.83
CA LYS A 90 -7.24 -0.48 2.87
C LYS A 90 -5.78 -0.62 3.27
N LEU A 91 -4.87 -0.80 2.31
CA LEU A 91 -3.45 -1.04 2.60
C LEU A 91 -2.75 0.23 3.12
N SER A 92 -3.06 1.39 2.56
CA SER A 92 -2.52 2.67 3.05
C SER A 92 -2.99 3.00 4.47
N GLN A 93 -4.20 2.59 4.86
CA GLN A 93 -4.63 2.68 6.26
C GLN A 93 -3.87 1.69 7.15
N MET A 94 -3.77 0.43 6.72
CA MET A 94 -3.11 -0.63 7.48
C MET A 94 -1.63 -0.32 7.77
N TRP A 95 -0.95 0.35 6.84
CA TRP A 95 0.46 0.73 6.96
C TRP A 95 0.67 2.22 7.22
N GLU A 96 -0.38 2.94 7.64
CA GLU A 96 -0.33 4.34 8.07
C GLU A 96 0.29 5.30 7.03
N MET A 97 0.12 5.01 5.75
CA MET A 97 0.63 5.79 4.62
C MET A 97 -0.26 7.01 4.34
N LYS A 98 -0.21 8.03 5.20
CA LYS A 98 -1.15 9.17 5.17
C LYS A 98 -1.33 9.82 3.79
N PRO A 99 -0.28 10.16 3.00
CA PRO A 99 -0.48 10.80 1.70
C PRO A 99 -1.27 9.93 0.71
N ILE A 100 -1.00 8.62 0.72
CA ILE A 100 -1.68 7.65 -0.16
C ILE A 100 -3.11 7.42 0.33
N TYR A 101 -3.32 7.35 1.64
CA TYR A 101 -4.65 7.26 2.24
C TYR A 101 -5.51 8.47 1.86
N ASP A 102 -4.97 9.69 2.00
CA ASP A 102 -5.67 10.93 1.66
C ASP A 102 -6.02 11.02 0.17
N LEU A 103 -5.17 10.48 -0.72
CA LEU A 103 -5.46 10.38 -2.15
C LEU A 103 -6.57 9.35 -2.41
N ALA A 104 -6.43 8.15 -1.86
CA ALA A 104 -7.37 7.05 -2.10
C ALA A 104 -8.77 7.39 -1.56
N ILE A 105 -8.87 8.00 -0.37
CA ILE A 105 -10.15 8.40 0.21
C ILE A 105 -10.85 9.43 -0.68
N ARG A 106 -10.13 10.42 -1.23
CA ARG A 106 -10.68 11.41 -2.16
C ARG A 106 -11.21 10.77 -3.44
N LYS A 107 -10.48 9.81 -4.01
CA LYS A 107 -10.88 9.11 -5.25
C LYS A 107 -12.10 8.22 -5.01
N VAL A 108 -12.17 7.54 -3.87
CA VAL A 108 -13.33 6.72 -3.47
C VAL A 108 -14.55 7.60 -3.21
N THR A 109 -14.43 8.69 -2.45
CA THR A 109 -15.56 9.59 -2.11
C THR A 109 -16.09 10.33 -3.33
N ALA A 110 -15.23 10.80 -4.23
CA ALA A 110 -15.66 11.49 -5.45
C ALA A 110 -16.52 10.60 -6.35
N ARG A 111 -16.32 9.27 -6.35
CA ARG A 111 -17.14 8.35 -7.13
C ARG A 111 -18.50 8.08 -6.47
N ILE A 112 -18.54 8.02 -5.14
CA ILE A 112 -19.78 7.85 -4.37
C ILE A 112 -20.74 9.02 -4.58
N GLN A 113 -20.22 10.26 -4.68
CA GLN A 113 -21.05 11.44 -4.95
C GLN A 113 -21.68 11.44 -6.35
N ASN A 114 -21.17 10.61 -7.27
CA ASN A 114 -21.59 10.56 -8.68
C ASN A 114 -22.28 9.23 -9.06
N SER A 115 -22.50 8.30 -8.11
CA SER A 115 -23.11 6.98 -8.36
C SER A 115 -24.00 6.52 -7.20
N ASP A 116 -24.91 5.57 -7.47
CA ASP A 116 -25.72 4.89 -6.43
C ASP A 116 -24.92 3.88 -5.58
N GLU A 117 -23.58 3.93 -5.61
CA GLU A 117 -22.69 2.95 -4.96
C GLU A 117 -22.55 3.17 -3.43
N TRP A 118 -23.43 3.96 -2.81
CA TRP A 118 -23.41 4.27 -1.37
C TRP A 118 -23.50 3.02 -0.47
N ILE A 119 -24.11 1.92 -0.94
CA ILE A 119 -24.11 0.64 -0.21
C ILE A 119 -22.70 0.06 -0.11
N ALA A 120 -21.91 0.17 -1.19
CA ALA A 120 -20.52 -0.28 -1.21
C ALA A 120 -19.66 0.63 -0.32
N ALA A 121 -19.91 1.94 -0.35
CA ALA A 121 -19.30 2.91 0.56
C ALA A 121 -19.56 2.58 2.05
N LEU A 122 -20.79 2.21 2.40
CA LEU A 122 -21.16 1.82 3.77
C LEU A 122 -20.46 0.54 4.25
N LYS A 123 -20.30 -0.44 3.36
CA LYS A 123 -19.56 -1.66 3.68
C LYS A 123 -18.10 -1.34 3.98
N ILE A 124 -17.47 -0.50 3.16
CA ILE A 124 -16.07 -0.11 3.33
C ILE A 124 -15.87 0.74 4.58
N SER A 125 -16.72 1.73 4.84
CA SER A 125 -16.61 2.55 6.05
C SER A 125 -16.69 1.72 7.32
N THR A 126 -17.55 0.70 7.31
CA THR A 126 -17.70 -0.26 8.40
C THR A 126 -16.47 -1.17 8.54
N GLN A 127 -15.96 -1.72 7.43
CA GLN A 127 -14.80 -2.63 7.43
C GLN A 127 -13.50 -1.91 7.83
N LEU A 128 -13.31 -0.68 7.35
CA LEU A 128 -12.12 0.12 7.57
C LEU A 128 -12.20 0.98 8.84
N ARG A 129 -13.30 0.90 9.62
CA ARG A 129 -13.56 1.77 10.77
C ARG A 129 -13.36 3.27 10.45
N ILE A 130 -13.63 3.66 9.21
CA ILE A 130 -13.54 5.05 8.77
C ILE A 130 -14.77 5.75 9.31
N ARG A 131 -14.58 6.59 10.34
CA ARG A 131 -15.68 7.28 11.04
C ARG A 131 -16.41 8.28 10.15
N ASP A 132 -15.79 8.78 9.09
CA ASP A 132 -16.21 10.03 8.43
C ASP A 132 -16.73 9.85 6.99
N PHE A 133 -17.46 8.77 6.69
CA PHE A 133 -18.28 8.74 5.47
C PHE A 133 -19.67 9.33 5.67
N ARG A 134 -20.18 9.34 6.91
CA ARG A 134 -21.53 9.85 7.22
C ARG A 134 -21.68 11.36 7.00
N GLU A 135 -20.60 12.12 7.14
CA GLU A 135 -20.61 13.57 6.94
C GLU A 135 -20.55 13.97 5.46
N ILE A 136 -20.12 13.07 4.56
CA ILE A 136 -19.99 13.32 3.12
C ILE A 136 -21.31 13.02 2.36
N ALA A 137 -22.24 12.32 3.00
CA ALA A 137 -23.48 11.82 2.38
C ALA A 137 -24.75 12.62 2.74
N ILE A 138 -24.61 13.86 3.22
CA ILE A 138 -25.74 14.78 3.49
C ILE A 138 -25.62 16.01 2.61
#